data_AF-X0X8F3-F1
#
_entry.id   AF-X0X8F3-F1
#
_cell.length_a   1.000
_cell.length_b   1.000
_cell.length_c   1.000
_cell.angle_alpha   90.00
_cell.angle_beta   90.00
_cell.angle_gamma   90.00
#
_symmetry.space_group_name_H-M   'P 1'
#
loop_
_entity.id
_entity.type
_entity.pdbx_description
1 polymer ?
#
loop_
_entity_poly.entity_id
_entity_poly.type
_entity_poly.pdbx_seq_one_letter_code
_entity_poly.pdbx_strand_id
1 'polypeptide(L)'
;MKYMMKKKGLLVWVVVLAVVGVFFMSSAALAVGGRRDYPVQPVPFTDVQITDEFWSPRMETNRKVTIPYAFGKCEETGRIDNFAKTGGLMKGEFEGIYFNDSDVYKVIEGAGYSLKNRADPELEKYVDGVIEKIASAQWENGYLYTFYSVPRRQPEKRWTNMRDNHELYCAG
;
A
#
# COMPACT_ATOMS: atom_id res chain seq x y z
N MET A 1 20.77 -59.14 -24.65
CA MET A 1 21.00 -57.92 -25.46
C MET A 1 19.70 -57.13 -25.78
N LYS A 2 18.69 -57.09 -24.88
CA LYS A 2 17.42 -56.35 -25.08
C LYS A 2 17.16 -55.23 -24.05
N TYR A 3 17.94 -55.17 -22.97
CA TYR A 3 17.77 -54.18 -21.89
C TYR A 3 18.53 -52.86 -22.11
N MET A 4 19.55 -52.86 -22.98
CA MET A 4 20.46 -51.73 -23.16
C MET A 4 19.99 -50.69 -24.20
N MET A 5 18.98 -51.02 -25.02
CA MET A 5 18.43 -50.12 -26.05
C MET A 5 17.34 -49.18 -25.51
N LYS A 6 16.65 -49.51 -24.42
CA LYS A 6 15.57 -48.66 -23.86
C LYS A 6 16.11 -47.42 -23.11
N LYS A 7 17.27 -47.52 -22.46
CA LYS A 7 17.85 -46.40 -21.68
C LYS A 7 18.39 -45.26 -22.56
N LYS A 8 18.94 -45.58 -23.74
CA LYS A 8 19.42 -44.56 -24.68
C LYS A 8 18.28 -43.72 -25.28
N GLY A 9 17.13 -44.35 -25.57
CA GLY A 9 15.93 -43.63 -26.02
C GLY A 9 15.38 -42.69 -24.96
N LEU A 10 15.28 -43.13 -23.70
CA LEU A 10 14.76 -42.32 -22.61
C LEU A 10 15.66 -41.10 -22.31
N LEU A 11 16.99 -41.26 -22.38
CA LEU A 11 17.93 -40.16 -22.15
C LEU A 11 17.89 -39.12 -23.28
N VAL A 12 17.69 -39.55 -24.54
CA VAL A 12 17.52 -38.65 -25.68
C VAL A 12 16.23 -37.83 -25.57
N TRP A 13 15.12 -38.42 -25.10
CA TRP A 13 13.88 -37.68 -24.87
C TRP A 13 13.96 -36.70 -23.69
N VAL A 14 14.68 -37.04 -22.62
CA VAL A 14 14.91 -36.13 -21.48
C VAL A 14 15.79 -34.93 -21.87
N VAL A 15 16.82 -35.15 -22.69
CA VAL A 15 17.67 -34.05 -23.20
C VAL A 15 16.94 -33.20 -24.23
N VAL A 16 16.12 -33.79 -25.12
CA VAL A 16 15.29 -33.03 -26.08
C VAL A 16 14.23 -32.20 -25.35
N LEU A 17 13.58 -32.72 -24.30
CA LEU A 17 12.64 -31.95 -23.49
C LEU A 17 13.32 -30.84 -22.67
N ALA A 18 14.55 -31.06 -22.19
CA ALA A 18 15.32 -30.03 -21.49
C ALA A 18 15.79 -28.91 -22.44
N VAL A 19 16.20 -29.24 -23.68
CA VAL A 19 16.65 -28.22 -24.66
C VAL A 19 15.47 -27.45 -25.26
N VAL A 20 14.31 -28.09 -25.45
CA VAL A 20 13.07 -27.40 -25.89
C VAL A 20 12.47 -26.55 -24.76
N GLY A 21 12.59 -26.99 -23.49
CA GLY A 21 12.15 -26.21 -22.33
C GLY A 21 12.99 -24.95 -22.06
N VAL A 22 14.29 -24.97 -22.39
CA VAL A 22 15.18 -23.80 -22.22
C VAL A 22 15.00 -22.76 -23.34
N PHE A 23 14.49 -23.14 -24.51
CA PHE A 23 14.19 -22.20 -25.60
C PHE A 23 12.80 -21.54 -25.52
N PHE A 24 11.95 -21.94 -24.59
CA PHE A 24 10.61 -21.37 -24.39
C PHE A 24 10.49 -20.38 -23.21
N MET A 25 11.62 -19.91 -22.68
CA MET A 25 11.65 -18.93 -21.59
C MET A 25 12.26 -17.58 -21.99
N SER A 26 12.16 -17.21 -23.27
CA SER A 26 12.64 -15.92 -23.78
C SER A 26 11.69 -15.33 -24.82
N SER A 27 10.48 -14.96 -24.40
CA SER A 27 9.61 -14.06 -25.19
C SER A 27 8.41 -13.47 -24.43
N ALA A 28 8.41 -13.47 -23.08
CA ALA A 28 7.40 -12.75 -22.30
C ALA A 28 7.90 -11.41 -21.72
N ALA A 29 9.07 -10.94 -22.16
CA ALA A 29 9.44 -9.52 -22.05
C ALA A 29 8.95 -8.76 -23.30
N LEU A 30 7.75 -9.06 -23.79
CA LEU A 30 7.07 -8.22 -24.76
C LEU A 30 6.36 -7.12 -23.99
N ALA A 31 7.10 -6.02 -23.82
CA ALA A 31 6.62 -4.67 -23.66
C ALA A 31 5.28 -4.51 -22.91
N VAL A 32 5.35 -4.16 -21.62
CA VAL A 32 4.36 -3.26 -21.01
C VAL A 32 4.56 -1.86 -21.63
N GLY A 33 4.43 -1.77 -22.96
CA GLY A 33 4.30 -0.53 -23.69
C GLY A 33 2.82 -0.19 -23.72
N GLY A 34 2.24 0.01 -22.53
CA GLY A 34 0.88 0.53 -22.41
C GLY A 34 0.76 1.78 -23.26
N ARG A 35 -0.34 1.90 -24.00
CA ARG A 35 -0.68 3.09 -24.76
C ARG A 35 -0.54 4.28 -23.80
N ARG A 36 0.38 5.20 -24.10
CA ARG A 36 0.65 6.35 -23.22
C ARG A 36 -0.63 7.17 -23.10
N ASP A 37 -1.22 7.24 -21.90
CA ASP A 37 -2.46 7.98 -21.64
C ASP A 37 -2.32 9.48 -21.91
N TYR A 38 -1.11 10.02 -21.74
CA TYR A 38 -0.76 11.42 -21.98
C TYR A 38 0.38 11.56 -23.01
N PRO A 39 0.40 12.66 -23.80
CA PRO A 39 1.44 12.91 -24.80
C PRO A 39 2.82 13.17 -24.17
N VAL A 40 2.87 13.54 -22.89
CA VAL A 40 4.08 13.71 -22.10
C VAL A 40 4.04 12.71 -20.95
N GLN A 41 5.19 12.12 -20.62
CA GLN A 41 5.31 11.15 -19.54
C GLN A 41 5.99 11.79 -18.33
N PRO A 42 5.47 11.61 -17.11
CA PRO A 42 6.15 12.06 -15.92
C PRO A 42 7.45 11.28 -15.74
N VAL A 43 8.49 11.95 -15.25
CA VAL A 43 9.66 11.26 -14.70
C VAL A 43 9.30 10.86 -13.27
N PRO A 44 9.33 9.56 -12.92
CA PRO A 44 9.05 9.13 -11.55
C PRO A 44 9.99 9.80 -10.56
N PHE A 45 9.49 10.16 -9.37
CA PHE A 45 10.32 10.79 -8.34
C PHE A 45 11.47 9.87 -7.90
N THR A 46 11.31 8.55 -8.02
CA THR A 46 12.34 7.54 -7.73
C THR A 46 13.54 7.61 -8.66
N ASP A 47 13.38 8.20 -9.85
CA ASP A 47 14.43 8.37 -10.85
C ASP A 47 15.16 9.73 -10.69
N VAL A 48 14.78 10.52 -9.68
CA VAL A 48 15.31 11.86 -9.43
C VAL A 48 15.96 11.93 -8.06
N GLN A 49 17.24 12.23 -8.01
CA GLN A 49 17.96 12.52 -6.77
C GLN A 49 18.09 14.04 -6.61
N ILE A 50 17.50 14.59 -5.55
CA ILE A 50 17.59 16.00 -5.21
C ILE A 50 18.73 16.18 -4.21
N THR A 51 19.74 16.95 -4.59
CA THR A 51 20.98 17.16 -3.79
C THR A 51 21.36 18.63 -3.66
N ASP A 52 20.39 19.53 -3.74
CA ASP A 52 20.60 20.97 -3.62
C ASP A 52 20.55 21.46 -2.17
N GLU A 53 20.83 22.75 -1.97
CA GLU A 53 20.78 23.40 -0.65
C GLU A 53 19.38 23.89 -0.27
N PHE A 54 18.40 23.83 -1.20
CA PHE A 54 17.05 24.36 -0.96
C PHE A 54 16.05 23.24 -0.67
N TRP A 55 15.91 22.25 -1.54
CA TRP A 55 14.92 21.18 -1.40
C TRP A 55 15.39 20.05 -0.50
N SER A 56 16.67 19.66 -0.57
CA SER A 56 17.18 18.55 0.24
C SER A 56 16.93 18.74 1.75
N PRO A 57 17.17 19.93 2.35
CA PRO A 57 16.87 20.14 3.77
C PRO A 57 15.37 20.03 4.12
N ARG A 58 14.48 20.41 3.19
CA ARG A 58 13.02 20.31 3.39
C ARG A 58 12.55 18.87 3.35
N MET A 59 13.08 18.07 2.42
CA MET A 59 12.80 16.63 2.35
C MET A 59 13.28 15.92 3.61
N GLU A 60 14.46 16.27 4.13
CA GLU A 60 14.99 15.69 5.36
C GLU A 60 14.19 16.14 6.59
N THR A 61 13.71 17.39 6.63
CA THR A 61 12.79 17.87 7.67
C THR A 61 11.47 17.13 7.62
N ASN A 62 10.91 16.92 6.43
CA ASN A 62 9.67 16.18 6.27
C ASN A 62 9.82 14.75 6.82
N ARG A 63 10.93 14.06 6.47
CA ARG A 63 11.24 12.71 6.95
C ARG A 63 11.45 12.62 8.45
N LYS A 64 12.29 13.50 9.01
CA LYS A 64 12.73 13.40 10.42
C LYS A 64 11.80 14.06 11.43
N VAL A 65 10.99 15.02 10.98
CA VAL A 65 10.19 15.87 11.88
C VAL A 65 8.72 15.80 11.51
N THR A 66 8.35 16.17 10.27
CA THR A 66 6.94 16.33 9.90
C THR A 66 6.16 15.02 9.91
N ILE A 67 6.69 13.95 9.31
CA ILE A 67 6.03 12.64 9.28
C ILE A 67 5.86 12.07 10.70
N PRO A 68 6.92 11.97 11.54
CA PRO A 68 6.76 11.51 12.92
C PRO A 68 5.80 12.38 13.74
N TYR A 69 5.86 13.70 13.58
CA TYR A 69 4.95 14.63 14.25
C TYR A 69 3.49 14.40 13.83
N ALA A 70 3.23 14.23 12.54
CA ALA A 70 1.88 14.02 12.02
C ALA A 70 1.29 12.70 12.50
N PHE A 71 2.07 11.61 12.53
CA PHE A 71 1.66 10.36 13.15
C PHE A 71 1.39 10.52 14.65
N GLY A 72 2.29 11.18 15.38
CA GLY A 72 2.08 11.49 16.79
C GLY A 72 0.79 12.27 17.05
N LYS A 73 0.43 13.22 16.16
CA LYS A 73 -0.87 13.91 16.23
C LYS A 73 -2.05 13.00 15.90
N CYS A 74 -1.90 12.06 14.98
CA CYS A 74 -2.94 11.06 14.71
C CYS A 74 -3.19 10.12 15.90
N GLU A 75 -2.15 9.80 16.67
CA GLU A 75 -2.27 9.06 17.94
C GLU A 75 -2.91 9.92 19.03
N GLU A 76 -2.35 11.11 19.30
CA GLU A 76 -2.79 12.03 20.36
C GLU A 76 -4.28 12.40 20.25
N THR A 77 -4.81 12.44 19.02
CA THR A 77 -6.17 12.87 18.72
C THR A 77 -7.11 11.72 18.34
N GLY A 78 -6.71 10.47 18.59
CA GLY A 78 -7.56 9.29 18.46
C GLY A 78 -7.88 8.85 17.02
N ARG A 79 -7.21 9.42 16.00
CA ARG A 79 -7.44 9.07 14.59
C ARG A 79 -7.05 7.62 14.31
N ILE A 80 -5.90 7.18 14.80
CA ILE A 80 -5.46 5.78 14.67
C ILE A 80 -6.33 4.86 15.55
N ASP A 81 -6.74 5.33 16.72
CA ASP A 81 -7.59 4.56 17.64
C ASP A 81 -8.97 4.28 17.06
N ASN A 82 -9.53 5.16 16.22
CA ASN A 82 -10.80 4.88 15.53
C ASN A 82 -10.75 3.61 14.67
N PHE A 83 -9.60 3.32 14.03
CA PHE A 83 -9.40 2.05 13.32
C PHE A 83 -9.32 0.88 14.29
N ALA A 84 -8.52 1.00 15.36
CA ALA A 84 -8.39 -0.04 16.38
C ALA A 84 -9.75 -0.37 17.05
N LYS A 85 -10.57 0.64 17.33
CA LYS A 85 -11.93 0.50 17.86
C LYS A 85 -12.83 -0.21 16.87
N THR A 86 -12.78 0.17 15.59
CA THR A 86 -13.55 -0.48 14.53
C THR A 86 -13.20 -1.96 14.38
N GLY A 87 -11.90 -2.29 14.42
CA GLY A 87 -11.40 -3.66 14.34
C GLY A 87 -11.55 -4.48 15.62
N GLY A 88 -12.13 -3.92 16.67
CA GLY A 88 -12.32 -4.60 17.96
C GLY A 88 -11.04 -4.80 18.78
N LEU A 89 -9.94 -4.17 18.40
CA LEU A 89 -8.66 -4.19 19.13
C LEU A 89 -8.68 -3.25 20.35
N MET A 90 -9.59 -2.28 20.36
CA MET A 90 -9.80 -1.30 21.42
C MET A 90 -11.30 -1.10 21.65
N LYS A 91 -11.70 -0.78 22.88
CA LYS A 91 -13.08 -0.35 23.18
C LYS A 91 -13.15 1.18 23.19
N GLY A 92 -14.27 1.73 22.75
CA GLY A 92 -14.53 3.16 22.84
C GLY A 92 -15.50 3.66 21.78
N GLU A 93 -15.77 4.96 21.84
CA GLU A 93 -16.59 5.68 20.88
C GLU A 93 -15.72 6.34 19.79
N PHE A 94 -16.34 6.78 18.70
CA PHE A 94 -15.67 7.53 17.66
C PHE A 94 -15.17 8.88 18.18
N GLU A 95 -13.98 9.28 17.78
CA GLU A 95 -13.38 10.57 18.17
C GLU A 95 -13.05 11.46 16.96
N GLY A 96 -13.36 12.75 17.11
CA GLY A 96 -13.04 13.80 16.15
C GLY A 96 -14.10 14.00 15.07
N ILE A 97 -13.67 14.34 13.85
CA ILE A 97 -14.57 14.65 12.74
C ILE A 97 -14.60 13.50 11.74
N TYR A 98 -15.74 13.33 11.07
CA TYR A 98 -16.08 12.17 10.25
C TYR A 98 -15.09 11.87 9.11
N PHE A 99 -14.23 12.81 8.67
CA PHE A 99 -13.18 12.56 7.68
C PHE A 99 -11.77 12.33 8.27
N ASN A 100 -11.65 12.14 9.59
CA ASN A 100 -10.38 11.94 10.29
C ASN A 100 -9.56 10.75 9.78
N ASP A 101 -10.22 9.73 9.24
CA ASP A 101 -9.55 8.58 8.60
C ASP A 101 -8.54 9.04 7.54
N SER A 102 -8.89 10.10 6.77
CA SER A 102 -8.05 10.61 5.69
C SER A 102 -6.71 11.20 6.16
N ASP A 103 -6.63 11.69 7.40
CA ASP A 103 -5.37 12.22 7.92
C ASP A 103 -4.35 11.09 8.08
N VAL A 104 -4.80 9.91 8.55
CA VAL A 104 -3.93 8.73 8.67
C VAL A 104 -3.47 8.26 7.28
N TYR A 105 -4.38 8.20 6.31
CA TYR A 105 -4.06 7.77 4.94
C TYR A 105 -3.02 8.69 4.29
N LYS A 106 -3.17 10.00 4.42
CA LYS A 106 -2.24 10.98 3.84
C LYS A 106 -0.87 10.96 4.50
N VAL A 107 -0.80 10.74 5.80
CA VAL A 107 0.48 10.62 6.50
C VAL A 107 1.19 9.33 6.08
N ILE A 108 0.47 8.21 5.90
CA ILE A 108 1.01 6.98 5.32
C ILE A 108 1.50 7.22 3.89
N GLU A 109 0.76 7.95 3.06
CA GLU A 109 1.20 8.32 1.71
C GLU A 109 2.53 9.08 1.73
N GLY A 110 2.64 10.11 2.58
CA GLY A 110 3.87 10.87 2.78
C GLY A 110 5.04 10.00 3.25
N ALA A 111 4.78 9.07 4.17
CA ALA A 111 5.76 8.08 4.63
C ALA A 111 6.20 7.15 3.47
N GLY A 112 5.26 6.70 2.64
CA GLY A 112 5.54 5.87 1.46
C GLY A 112 6.49 6.53 0.47
N TYR A 113 6.25 7.80 0.12
CA TYR A 113 7.20 8.56 -0.72
C TYR A 113 8.57 8.72 -0.05
N SER A 114 8.58 9.00 1.26
CA SER A 114 9.83 9.16 2.01
C SER A 114 10.67 7.87 2.03
N LEU A 115 10.03 6.73 2.30
CA LEU A 115 10.67 5.41 2.34
C LEU A 115 11.26 4.99 0.98
N LYS A 116 10.64 5.39 -0.13
CA LYS A 116 11.20 5.16 -1.47
C LYS A 116 12.43 6.02 -1.77
N ASN A 117 12.48 7.25 -1.27
CA ASN A 117 13.67 8.09 -1.40
C ASN A 117 14.79 7.65 -0.47
N ARG A 118 14.45 7.20 0.75
CA ARG A 118 15.41 6.79 1.76
C ARG A 118 14.79 5.74 2.69
N ALA A 119 15.37 4.54 2.68
CA ALA A 119 14.95 3.46 3.55
C ALA A 119 15.08 3.86 5.04
N ASP A 120 14.06 3.49 5.82
CA ASP A 120 13.97 3.75 7.25
C ASP A 120 13.18 2.59 7.90
N PRO A 121 13.86 1.52 8.37
CA PRO A 121 13.20 0.32 8.85
C PRO A 121 12.31 0.54 10.07
N GLU A 122 12.59 1.56 10.87
CA GLU A 122 11.76 1.90 12.04
C GLU A 122 10.45 2.54 11.62
N LEU A 123 10.50 3.48 10.67
CA LEU A 123 9.30 4.08 10.08
C LEU A 123 8.47 3.04 9.33
N GLU A 124 9.10 2.15 8.54
CA GLU A 124 8.42 1.08 7.80
C GLU A 124 7.64 0.17 8.75
N LYS A 125 8.30 -0.34 9.81
CA LYS A 125 7.64 -1.16 10.82
C LYS A 125 6.49 -0.45 11.53
N TYR A 126 6.65 0.84 11.83
CA TYR A 126 5.60 1.64 12.45
C TYR A 126 4.38 1.76 11.52
N VAL A 127 4.61 2.11 10.24
CA VAL A 127 3.56 2.24 9.22
C VAL A 127 2.82 0.92 9.02
N ASP A 128 3.54 -0.20 8.94
CA ASP A 128 2.92 -1.53 8.85
C ASP A 128 1.97 -1.79 10.03
N GLY A 129 2.36 -1.44 11.25
CA GLY A 129 1.51 -1.57 12.43
C GLY A 129 0.28 -0.64 12.43
N VAL A 130 0.31 0.48 11.69
CA VAL A 130 -0.88 1.32 11.45
C VAL A 130 -1.77 0.68 10.38
N ILE A 131 -1.17 0.17 9.30
CA ILE A 131 -1.88 -0.54 8.22
C ILE A 131 -2.63 -1.76 8.75
N GLU A 132 -2.05 -2.52 9.69
CA GLU A 132 -2.73 -3.65 10.34
C GLU A 132 -4.02 -3.22 11.05
N LYS A 133 -4.03 -2.06 11.72
CA LYS A 133 -5.24 -1.52 12.36
C LYS A 133 -6.28 -1.12 11.32
N ILE A 134 -5.85 -0.46 10.24
CA ILE A 134 -6.73 -0.09 9.11
C ILE A 134 -7.35 -1.34 8.48
N ALA A 135 -6.54 -2.38 8.21
CA ALA A 135 -7.00 -3.64 7.66
C ALA A 135 -8.01 -4.33 8.60
N SER A 136 -7.77 -4.32 9.92
CA SER A 136 -8.71 -4.88 10.90
C SER A 136 -10.06 -4.15 10.94
N ALA A 137 -10.07 -2.86 10.57
CA ALA A 137 -11.28 -2.03 10.55
C ALA A 137 -12.15 -2.24 9.29
N GLN A 138 -11.59 -2.83 8.23
CA GLN A 138 -12.32 -3.05 6.99
C GLN A 138 -13.41 -4.12 7.16
N TRP A 139 -14.60 -3.85 6.65
CA TRP A 139 -15.71 -4.80 6.67
C TRP A 139 -15.50 -5.90 5.63
N GLU A 140 -16.25 -6.99 5.73
CA GLU A 140 -16.08 -8.17 4.88
C GLU A 140 -16.37 -7.88 3.40
N ASN A 141 -17.17 -6.83 3.13
CA ASN A 141 -17.48 -6.37 1.78
C ASN A 141 -16.55 -5.26 1.26
N GLY A 142 -15.45 -4.99 1.96
CA GLY A 142 -14.47 -3.96 1.60
C GLY A 142 -14.77 -2.55 2.10
N TYR A 143 -15.93 -2.31 2.73
CA TYR A 143 -16.28 -1.00 3.27
C TYR A 143 -15.34 -0.63 4.43
N LEU A 144 -14.72 0.54 4.35
CA LEU A 144 -13.78 1.05 5.36
C LEU A 144 -14.08 2.52 5.62
N TYR A 145 -14.75 2.80 6.74
CA TYR A 145 -15.05 4.15 7.18
C TYR A 145 -15.43 4.14 8.65
N THR A 146 -14.56 4.65 9.52
CA THR A 146 -14.66 4.40 10.97
C THR A 146 -15.85 5.14 11.61
N PHE A 147 -16.26 6.29 11.07
CA PHE A 147 -17.37 7.10 11.60
C PHE A 147 -18.72 6.35 11.63
N TYR A 148 -18.98 5.49 10.65
CA TYR A 148 -20.16 4.61 10.63
C TYR A 148 -19.89 3.20 11.15
N SER A 149 -18.72 2.96 11.71
CA SER A 149 -18.29 1.63 12.16
C SER A 149 -18.06 1.56 13.68
N VAL A 150 -17.78 2.69 14.33
CA VAL A 150 -17.59 2.80 15.79
C VAL A 150 -18.85 3.42 16.44
N PRO A 151 -19.28 2.95 17.62
CA PRO A 151 -18.81 1.76 18.35
C PRO A 151 -19.39 0.46 17.76
N ARG A 152 -20.35 0.59 16.84
CA ARG A 152 -20.99 -0.51 16.13
C ARG A 152 -21.22 -0.11 14.68
N ARG A 153 -21.18 -1.09 13.78
CA ARG A 153 -21.47 -0.89 12.37
C ARG A 153 -22.90 -0.39 12.16
N GLN A 154 -23.05 0.65 11.34
CA GLN A 154 -24.31 1.29 10.96
C GLN A 154 -24.54 1.14 9.45
N PRO A 155 -24.82 -0.09 8.95
CA PRO A 155 -24.93 -0.35 7.51
C PRO A 155 -26.01 0.48 6.80
N GLU A 156 -27.04 0.91 7.54
CA GLU A 156 -28.15 1.74 7.07
C GLU A 156 -27.77 3.22 6.84
N LYS A 157 -26.63 3.67 7.37
CA LYS A 157 -26.14 5.05 7.21
C LYS A 157 -25.24 5.24 6.00
N ARG A 158 -24.68 4.15 5.49
CA ARG A 158 -23.76 4.18 4.35
C ARG A 158 -24.40 4.85 3.15
N TRP A 159 -23.68 5.80 2.56
CA TRP A 159 -24.07 6.53 1.37
C TRP A 159 -25.33 7.39 1.50
N THR A 160 -25.84 7.60 2.73
CA THR A 160 -27.05 8.41 2.95
C THR A 160 -26.78 9.91 2.91
N ASN A 161 -25.54 10.35 3.14
CA ASN A 161 -25.13 11.75 2.97
C ASN A 161 -23.76 11.84 2.27
N MET A 162 -23.78 11.60 0.97
CA MET A 162 -22.61 11.74 0.10
C MET A 162 -22.09 13.17 -0.02
N ARG A 163 -22.95 14.16 0.24
CA ARG A 163 -22.62 15.58 0.10
C ARG A 163 -21.63 16.01 1.18
N ASP A 164 -21.88 15.63 2.43
CA ASP A 164 -21.15 16.19 3.57
C ASP A 164 -20.34 15.16 4.34
N ASN A 165 -20.67 13.87 4.34
CA ASN A 165 -20.02 12.91 5.25
C ASN A 165 -18.80 12.20 4.66
N HIS A 166 -18.26 12.64 3.53
CA HIS A 166 -16.90 12.31 3.09
C HIS A 166 -16.53 10.82 2.98
N GLU A 167 -17.50 9.90 2.83
CA GLU A 167 -17.22 8.48 2.64
C GLU A 167 -16.33 8.23 1.41
N LEU A 168 -16.67 8.82 0.26
CA LEU A 168 -15.82 8.73 -0.95
C LEU A 168 -14.53 9.54 -0.85
N TYR A 169 -14.52 10.62 -0.07
CA TYR A 169 -13.31 11.39 0.14
C TYR A 169 -12.28 10.63 0.96
N CYS A 170 -12.72 9.87 1.98
CA CYS A 170 -11.83 8.99 2.73
C CYS A 170 -11.44 7.75 1.95
N ALA A 171 -12.27 7.29 1.01
CA ALA A 171 -11.95 6.15 0.16
C ALA A 171 -10.95 6.47 -0.96
N GLY A 172 -10.77 7.74 -1.31
CA GLY A 172 -9.80 8.22 -2.31
C GLY A 172 -8.44 8.48 -1.69
#